data_AF-A0A7Z9WK60-F1
#
_entry.id   AF-A0A7Z9WK60-F1
#
_cell.length_a   1.000
_cell.length_b   1.000
_cell.length_c   1.000
_cell.angle_alpha   90.00
_cell.angle_beta   90.00
_cell.angle_gamma   90.00
#
_symmetry.space_group_name_H-M   'P 1'
#
loop_
_entity.id
_entity.type
_entity.pdbx_description
1 polymer ?
#
loop_
_entity_poly.entity_id
_entity_poly.type
_entity_poly.pdbx_seq_one_letter_code
_entity_poly.pdbx_strand_id
1 'polypeptide(L)'
;MKMPKGKWQTFLVIFGLLVLPLLLFRPVTFGGKTLLPADNLFAFEPWRSFADQFGISVPHNELLSDLILENYAWKRFIMECIEARQLPLWNPYIFAGVPFLAAGQHSALYPFSILFYIMPIARAYGYFTVLQFFLAGLFMYIFARTIGIGRFGAFVAAITYTFSALFVVRVVFTMIIAAMAWLPLLLAMIELIIRGYGLGDNPRPPLPYVVLGAIALGLHVLAGHAEITIYTLLVMAFYALSRLAYWCLIDRNPDNQLTNFSGSQSPLLRGVLAAPTGRGCPLRAAIVIH
;
A
#
# COMPACT_ATOMS: atom_id res chain seq x y z
N MET A 1 1.93 1.45 34.13
CA MET A 1 2.97 1.86 33.16
C MET A 1 2.39 2.93 32.21
N LYS A 2 2.61 4.23 32.48
CA LYS A 2 2.07 5.33 31.65
C LYS A 2 2.96 5.51 30.42
N MET A 3 2.52 5.04 29.24
CA MET A 3 3.21 5.35 27.99
C MET A 3 3.17 6.87 27.72
N PRO A 4 4.24 7.48 27.17
CA PRO A 4 4.27 8.92 26.88
C PRO A 4 3.16 9.33 25.91
N LYS A 5 2.52 10.49 26.15
CA LYS A 5 1.27 10.95 25.50
C LYS A 5 1.26 10.82 23.96
N GLY A 6 2.40 11.01 23.28
CA GLY A 6 2.49 10.90 21.83
C GLY A 6 2.44 9.46 21.28
N LYS A 7 2.84 8.45 22.06
CA LYS A 7 2.81 7.03 21.64
C LYS A 7 1.39 6.46 21.67
N TRP A 8 0.58 6.86 22.65
CA TRP A 8 -0.83 6.46 22.75
C TRP A 8 -1.66 6.90 21.54
N GLN A 9 -1.49 8.14 21.07
CA GLN A 9 -2.22 8.64 19.92
C GLN A 9 -1.88 7.86 18.64
N THR A 10 -0.60 7.54 18.41
CA THR A 10 -0.19 6.73 17.27
C THR A 10 -0.76 5.31 17.36
N PHE A 11 -0.76 4.73 18.56
CA PHE A 11 -1.39 3.43 18.79
C PHE A 11 -2.89 3.46 18.47
N LEU A 12 -3.63 4.47 18.94
CA LEU A 12 -5.05 4.63 18.64
C LEU A 12 -5.32 4.77 17.14
N VAL A 13 -4.48 5.50 16.41
CA VAL A 13 -4.57 5.60 14.95
C VAL A 13 -4.36 4.25 14.28
N ILE A 14 -3.27 3.56 14.59
CA ILE A 14 -2.95 2.24 14.00
C ILE A 14 -4.07 1.24 14.32
N PHE A 15 -4.54 1.24 15.57
CA PHE A 15 -5.64 0.40 16.02
C PHE A 15 -6.93 0.72 15.25
N GLY A 16 -7.29 2.00 15.11
CA GLY A 16 -8.44 2.41 14.32
C GLY A 16 -8.35 1.98 12.85
N LEU A 17 -7.19 2.14 12.23
CA LEU A 17 -6.95 1.71 10.84
C LEU A 17 -7.03 0.20 10.65
N LEU A 18 -6.79 -0.60 11.70
CA LEU A 18 -6.95 -2.05 11.66
C LEU A 18 -8.40 -2.47 11.95
N VAL A 19 -9.02 -1.86 12.96
CA VAL A 19 -10.37 -2.21 13.41
C VAL A 19 -11.42 -1.86 12.36
N LEU A 20 -11.29 -0.74 11.67
CA LEU A 20 -12.29 -0.32 10.67
C LEU A 20 -12.46 -1.34 9.53
N PRO A 21 -11.40 -1.78 8.82
CA PRO A 21 -11.52 -2.86 7.83
C PRO A 21 -12.00 -4.18 8.45
N LEU A 22 -11.53 -4.54 9.66
CA LEU A 22 -11.99 -5.76 10.35
C LEU A 22 -13.49 -5.76 10.63
N LEU A 23 -14.06 -4.61 11.01
CA LEU A 23 -15.49 -4.46 11.23
C LEU A 23 -16.27 -4.58 9.93
N LEU A 24 -15.81 -3.93 8.86
CA LEU A 24 -16.44 -3.97 7.55
C LEU A 24 -16.44 -5.40 6.97
N PHE A 25 -15.31 -6.10 7.04
CA PHE A 25 -15.13 -7.43 6.48
C PHE A 25 -15.36 -8.57 7.50
N ARG A 26 -15.90 -8.25 8.68
CA ARG A 26 -16.19 -9.23 9.75
C ARG A 26 -16.89 -10.50 9.24
N PRO A 27 -17.91 -10.45 8.37
CA PRO A 27 -18.60 -11.66 7.90
C PRO A 27 -17.70 -12.60 7.09
N VAL A 28 -16.66 -12.07 6.45
CA VAL A 28 -15.71 -12.82 5.61
C VAL A 28 -14.50 -13.26 6.42
N THR A 29 -14.06 -12.45 7.39
CA THR A 29 -12.89 -12.76 8.21
C THR A 29 -13.20 -13.76 9.33
N PHE A 30 -14.27 -13.51 10.08
CA PHE A 30 -14.65 -14.33 11.24
C PHE A 30 -15.95 -15.11 11.04
N GLY A 31 -16.73 -14.76 10.01
CA GLY A 31 -17.95 -15.48 9.66
C GLY A 31 -17.70 -16.65 8.71
N GLY A 32 -18.79 -17.26 8.25
CA GLY A 32 -18.76 -18.34 7.25
C GLY A 32 -18.87 -17.86 5.81
N LYS A 33 -18.74 -16.55 5.53
CA LYS A 33 -18.84 -16.00 4.17
C LYS A 33 -17.46 -15.89 3.52
N THR A 34 -17.42 -15.83 2.20
CA THR A 34 -16.21 -15.58 1.41
C THR A 34 -16.42 -14.39 0.46
N LEU A 35 -15.33 -13.77 0.00
CA LEU A 35 -15.37 -12.75 -1.06
C LEU A 35 -15.40 -13.37 -2.47
N LEU A 36 -15.29 -14.69 -2.57
CA LEU A 36 -15.40 -15.39 -3.85
C LEU A 36 -16.86 -15.43 -4.33
N PRO A 37 -17.14 -15.04 -5.59
CA PRO A 37 -18.46 -15.13 -6.19
C PRO A 37 -18.74 -16.58 -6.62
N ALA A 38 -18.95 -17.47 -5.64
CA ALA A 38 -19.13 -18.90 -5.89
C ALA A 38 -20.44 -19.23 -6.63
N ASP A 39 -21.42 -18.34 -6.57
CA ASP A 39 -22.67 -18.41 -7.33
C ASP A 39 -22.44 -18.35 -8.85
N ASN A 40 -21.38 -17.68 -9.31
CA ASN A 40 -21.04 -17.64 -10.74
C ASN A 40 -20.68 -19.02 -11.32
N LEU A 41 -20.32 -20.01 -10.49
CA LEU A 41 -20.12 -21.38 -10.97
C LEU A 41 -21.40 -21.99 -11.55
N PHE A 42 -22.56 -21.60 -11.01
CA PHE A 42 -23.87 -22.13 -11.42
C PHE A 42 -24.37 -21.55 -12.75
N ALA A 43 -23.62 -20.61 -13.35
CA ALA A 43 -23.89 -20.14 -14.71
C ALA A 43 -23.61 -21.22 -15.78
N PHE A 44 -22.75 -22.20 -15.46
CA PHE A 44 -22.27 -23.20 -16.41
C PHE A 44 -22.49 -24.64 -15.90
N GLU A 45 -22.61 -25.58 -16.83
CA GLU A 45 -22.63 -27.00 -16.49
C GLU A 45 -21.24 -27.48 -15.99
N PRO A 46 -21.17 -28.49 -15.11
CA PRO A 46 -22.29 -29.27 -14.56
C PRO A 46 -23.02 -28.62 -13.38
N TRP A 47 -22.51 -27.51 -12.81
CA TRP A 47 -23.09 -26.91 -11.61
C TRP A 47 -24.48 -26.33 -11.84
N ARG A 48 -24.75 -25.82 -13.04
CA ARG A 48 -26.07 -25.32 -13.43
C ARG A 48 -27.19 -26.33 -13.21
N SER A 49 -26.96 -27.61 -13.51
CA SER A 49 -27.93 -28.70 -13.25
C SER A 49 -28.32 -28.86 -11.77
N PHE A 50 -27.51 -28.34 -10.84
CA PHE A 50 -27.76 -28.40 -9.39
C PHE A 50 -28.20 -27.06 -8.80
N ALA A 51 -28.36 -26.00 -9.61
CA ALA A 51 -28.58 -24.64 -9.12
C ALA A 51 -29.84 -24.52 -8.24
N ASP A 52 -30.93 -25.21 -8.61
CA ASP A 52 -32.18 -25.25 -7.84
C ASP A 52 -31.99 -25.87 -6.43
N GLN A 53 -31.08 -26.83 -6.28
CA GLN A 53 -30.79 -27.45 -4.97
C GLN A 53 -30.11 -26.49 -4.00
N PHE A 54 -29.38 -25.51 -4.53
CA PHE A 54 -28.71 -24.47 -3.76
C PHE A 54 -29.50 -23.16 -3.72
N GLY A 55 -30.70 -23.12 -4.32
CA GLY A 55 -31.55 -21.92 -4.38
C GLY A 55 -30.96 -20.78 -5.21
N ILE A 56 -30.14 -21.11 -6.21
CA ILE A 56 -29.45 -20.14 -7.08
C ILE A 56 -30.14 -20.17 -8.45
N SER A 57 -30.71 -19.06 -8.89
CA SER A 57 -31.35 -18.95 -10.21
C SER A 57 -30.49 -18.20 -11.23
N VAL A 58 -29.95 -17.06 -10.84
CA VAL A 58 -29.03 -16.24 -11.64
C VAL A 58 -27.90 -15.74 -10.74
N PRO A 59 -26.63 -15.76 -11.18
CA PRO A 59 -25.53 -15.21 -10.40
C PRO A 59 -25.73 -13.72 -10.11
N HIS A 60 -25.32 -13.25 -8.93
CA HIS A 60 -25.55 -11.86 -8.51
C HIS A 60 -24.75 -10.86 -9.35
N ASN A 61 -23.56 -11.25 -9.80
CA ASN A 61 -22.73 -10.40 -10.64
C ASN A 61 -21.80 -11.24 -11.54
N GLU A 62 -22.26 -11.49 -12.76
CA GLU A 62 -21.52 -12.28 -13.76
C GLU A 62 -20.18 -11.64 -14.17
N LEU A 63 -20.03 -10.31 -14.01
CA LEU A 63 -18.78 -9.61 -14.32
C LEU A 63 -17.61 -9.98 -13.41
N LEU A 64 -17.86 -10.73 -12.33
CA LEU A 64 -16.84 -11.21 -11.40
C LEU A 64 -16.49 -12.69 -11.58
N SER A 65 -16.89 -13.30 -12.69
CA SER A 65 -16.69 -14.75 -12.92
C SER A 65 -15.21 -15.15 -12.96
N ASP A 66 -14.34 -14.26 -13.41
CA ASP A 66 -12.89 -14.44 -13.41
C ASP A 66 -12.32 -14.66 -12.01
N LEU A 67 -12.96 -14.18 -10.94
CA LEU A 67 -12.47 -14.44 -9.59
C LEU A 67 -12.55 -15.90 -9.18
N ILE A 68 -13.64 -16.58 -9.57
CA ILE A 68 -13.84 -17.98 -9.22
C ILE A 68 -13.29 -18.92 -10.28
N LEU A 69 -13.39 -18.55 -11.56
CA LEU A 69 -12.93 -19.39 -12.68
C LEU A 69 -11.42 -19.30 -12.90
N GLU A 70 -10.81 -18.16 -12.62
CA GLU A 70 -9.40 -17.92 -12.90
C GLU A 70 -8.58 -17.69 -11.62
N ASN A 71 -8.91 -16.67 -10.81
CA ASN A 71 -8.09 -16.31 -9.65
C ASN A 71 -8.03 -17.42 -8.59
N TYR A 72 -9.19 -18.00 -8.25
CA TYR A 72 -9.25 -19.15 -7.34
C TYR A 72 -8.48 -20.35 -7.90
N ALA A 73 -8.66 -20.64 -9.20
CA ALA A 73 -7.97 -21.74 -9.87
C ALA A 73 -6.44 -21.55 -9.86
N TRP A 74 -5.95 -20.33 -10.05
CA TRP A 74 -4.53 -20.01 -9.92
C TRP A 74 -4.00 -20.24 -8.51
N LYS A 75 -4.73 -19.82 -7.47
CA LYS A 75 -4.32 -20.08 -6.07
C LYS A 75 -4.28 -21.58 -5.78
N ARG A 76 -5.27 -22.32 -6.28
CA ARG A 76 -5.32 -23.78 -6.15
C ARG A 76 -4.15 -24.46 -6.89
N PHE A 77 -3.86 -24.06 -8.12
CA PHE A 77 -2.73 -24.59 -8.89
C PHE A 77 -1.39 -24.35 -8.17
N ILE A 78 -1.18 -23.16 -7.60
CA ILE A 78 0.02 -22.87 -6.80
C ILE A 78 0.12 -23.83 -5.61
N MET A 79 -0.99 -24.07 -4.90
CA MET A 79 -1.03 -25.01 -3.78
C MET A 79 -0.68 -26.43 -4.21
N GLU A 80 -1.27 -26.91 -5.30
CA GLU A 80 -1.00 -28.24 -5.86
C GLU A 80 0.48 -28.39 -6.24
N CYS A 81 1.09 -27.37 -6.86
CA CYS A 81 2.53 -27.37 -7.15
C CYS A 81 3.38 -27.39 -5.87
N ILE A 82 3.05 -26.58 -4.85
CA ILE A 82 3.77 -26.54 -3.56
C ILE A 82 3.70 -27.90 -2.87
N GLU A 83 2.52 -28.53 -2.84
CA GLU A 83 2.32 -29.88 -2.28
C GLU A 83 3.13 -30.94 -3.03
N ALA A 84 3.20 -30.82 -4.36
CA ALA A 84 4.03 -31.65 -5.22
C ALA A 84 5.54 -31.31 -5.16
N ARG A 85 5.95 -30.31 -4.36
CA ARG A 85 7.32 -29.78 -4.26
C ARG A 85 7.88 -29.30 -5.61
N GLN A 86 7.03 -28.76 -6.46
CA GLN A 86 7.36 -28.22 -7.76
C GLN A 86 7.16 -26.71 -7.78
N LEU A 87 7.97 -26.01 -8.56
CA LEU A 87 7.73 -24.59 -8.84
C LEU A 87 6.65 -24.44 -9.91
N PRO A 88 5.65 -23.56 -9.74
CA PRO A 88 4.56 -23.37 -10.70
C PRO A 88 5.05 -22.54 -11.90
N LEU A 89 5.96 -23.09 -12.71
CA LEU A 89 6.56 -22.38 -13.84
C LEU A 89 5.68 -22.40 -15.09
N TRP A 90 4.99 -23.52 -15.33
CA TRP A 90 4.20 -23.78 -16.53
C TRP A 90 2.81 -24.26 -16.13
N ASN A 91 1.77 -23.61 -16.63
CA ASN A 91 0.39 -24.04 -16.43
C ASN A 91 -0.06 -24.88 -17.65
N PRO A 92 -0.23 -26.21 -17.51
CA PRO A 92 -0.62 -27.08 -18.62
C PRO A 92 -2.13 -27.07 -18.92
N TYR A 93 -2.95 -26.43 -18.08
CA TYR A 93 -4.41 -26.47 -18.16
C TYR A 93 -5.00 -25.45 -19.16
N ILE A 94 -4.16 -24.58 -19.73
CA ILE A 94 -4.58 -23.55 -20.68
C ILE A 94 -3.96 -23.85 -22.05
N PHE A 95 -4.78 -24.27 -23.02
CA PHE A 95 -4.34 -24.66 -24.38
C PHE A 95 -3.20 -25.70 -24.37
N ALA A 96 -2.10 -25.45 -25.07
CA ALA A 96 -0.88 -26.28 -25.05
C ALA A 96 0.06 -25.94 -23.87
N GLY A 97 -0.42 -25.09 -22.96
CA GLY A 97 0.26 -24.59 -21.79
C GLY A 97 0.75 -23.15 -21.94
N VAL A 98 0.89 -22.48 -20.81
CA VAL A 98 1.34 -21.08 -20.73
C VAL A 98 2.38 -20.88 -19.61
N PRO A 99 3.33 -19.94 -19.75
CA PRO A 99 4.21 -19.53 -18.66
C PRO A 99 3.39 -18.97 -17.49
N PHE A 100 3.41 -19.65 -16.35
CA PHE A 100 2.59 -19.26 -15.19
C PHE A 100 3.31 -18.22 -14.34
N LEU A 101 4.44 -18.58 -13.71
CA LEU A 101 5.17 -17.66 -12.83
C LEU A 101 5.61 -16.37 -13.52
N ALA A 102 5.92 -16.44 -14.82
CA ALA A 102 6.30 -15.28 -15.63
C ALA A 102 5.13 -14.32 -15.90
N ALA A 103 3.88 -14.80 -15.90
CA ALA A 103 2.72 -13.94 -16.07
C ALA A 103 2.48 -13.03 -14.84
N GLY A 104 2.78 -13.54 -13.63
CA GLY A 104 2.83 -12.75 -12.40
C GLY A 104 1.47 -12.29 -11.84
N GLN A 105 0.39 -12.31 -12.63
CA GLN A 105 -0.94 -11.80 -12.25
C GLN A 105 -1.56 -12.48 -11.02
N HIS A 106 -1.19 -13.73 -10.77
CA HIS A 106 -1.64 -14.51 -9.62
C HIS A 106 -0.97 -14.12 -8.28
N SER A 107 -0.08 -13.11 -8.27
CA SER A 107 0.63 -12.60 -7.09
C SER A 107 1.39 -13.68 -6.30
N ALA A 108 1.96 -14.70 -6.97
CA ALA A 108 2.52 -15.86 -6.24
C ALA A 108 3.71 -15.49 -5.35
N LEU A 109 4.54 -14.56 -5.84
CA LEU A 109 5.76 -14.09 -5.18
C LEU A 109 5.52 -12.88 -4.27
N TYR A 110 4.28 -12.39 -4.18
CA TYR A 110 3.95 -11.32 -3.26
C TYR A 110 3.97 -11.83 -1.81
N PRO A 111 4.71 -11.21 -0.87
CA PRO A 111 4.92 -11.76 0.47
C PRO A 111 3.63 -12.05 1.25
N PHE A 112 2.62 -11.19 1.13
CA PHE A 112 1.36 -11.37 1.85
C PHE A 112 0.46 -12.44 1.21
N SER A 113 0.82 -12.95 0.02
CA SER A 113 0.16 -14.13 -0.54
C SER A 113 0.39 -15.39 0.28
N ILE A 114 1.33 -15.38 1.22
CA ILE A 114 1.52 -16.49 2.17
C ILE A 114 0.23 -16.88 2.90
N LEU A 115 -0.69 -15.92 3.11
CA LEU A 115 -2.00 -16.20 3.70
C LEU A 115 -2.79 -17.24 2.89
N PHE A 116 -2.68 -17.23 1.56
CA PHE A 116 -3.34 -18.22 0.70
C PHE A 116 -2.69 -19.61 0.78
N TYR A 117 -1.47 -19.72 1.32
CA TYR A 117 -0.72 -20.97 1.37
C TYR A 117 -0.83 -21.69 2.73
N ILE A 118 -1.12 -20.94 3.79
CA ILE A 118 -1.16 -21.49 5.16
C ILE A 118 -2.58 -21.72 5.68
N MET A 119 -3.61 -21.29 4.94
CA MET A 119 -5.01 -21.40 5.37
C MET A 119 -5.94 -21.66 4.19
N PRO A 120 -7.19 -22.12 4.44
CA PRO A 120 -8.15 -22.38 3.37
C PRO A 120 -8.37 -21.13 2.50
N ILE A 121 -8.27 -21.29 1.18
CA ILE A 121 -8.31 -20.18 0.21
C ILE A 121 -9.52 -19.26 0.45
N ALA A 122 -10.71 -19.83 0.66
CA ALA A 122 -11.94 -19.07 0.91
C ALA A 122 -11.84 -18.11 2.12
N ARG A 123 -11.13 -18.51 3.18
CA ARG A 123 -10.88 -17.65 4.35
C ARG A 123 -9.73 -16.68 4.10
N ALA A 124 -8.70 -17.10 3.37
CA ALA A 124 -7.53 -16.30 3.07
C ALA A 124 -7.88 -14.98 2.38
N TYR A 125 -8.87 -14.98 1.47
CA TYR A 125 -9.36 -13.75 0.83
C TYR A 125 -9.81 -12.69 1.85
N GLY A 126 -10.54 -13.08 2.90
CA GLY A 126 -11.00 -12.15 3.93
C GLY A 126 -9.85 -11.53 4.72
N TYR A 127 -8.90 -12.36 5.19
CA TYR A 127 -7.74 -11.87 5.94
C TYR A 127 -6.80 -11.02 5.07
N PHE A 128 -6.58 -11.43 3.82
CA PHE A 128 -5.77 -10.69 2.87
C PHE A 128 -6.36 -9.31 2.59
N THR A 129 -7.66 -9.22 2.34
CA THR A 129 -8.34 -7.94 2.10
C THR A 129 -8.19 -6.99 3.29
N VAL A 130 -8.44 -7.48 4.52
CA VAL A 130 -8.25 -6.67 5.74
C VAL A 130 -6.82 -6.16 5.84
N LEU A 131 -5.83 -7.03 5.58
CA LEU A 131 -4.43 -6.67 5.62
C LEU A 131 -4.08 -5.58 4.59
N GLN A 132 -4.57 -5.70 3.35
CA GLN A 132 -4.31 -4.68 2.32
C GLN A 132 -4.96 -3.34 2.64
N PHE A 133 -6.19 -3.34 3.16
CA PHE A 133 -6.87 -2.12 3.60
C PHE A 133 -6.14 -1.44 4.76
N PHE A 134 -5.65 -2.24 5.72
CA PHE A 134 -4.84 -1.76 6.82
C PHE A 134 -3.51 -1.14 6.32
N LEU A 135 -2.78 -1.83 5.44
CA LEU A 135 -1.53 -1.33 4.87
C LEU A 135 -1.74 -0.04 4.06
N ALA A 136 -2.77 0.00 3.22
CA ALA A 136 -3.15 1.19 2.45
C ALA A 136 -3.39 2.40 3.37
N GLY A 137 -4.15 2.20 4.45
CA GLY A 137 -4.43 3.25 5.42
C GLY A 137 -3.18 3.67 6.20
N LEU A 138 -2.36 2.71 6.63
CA LEU A 138 -1.12 2.97 7.34
C LEU A 138 -0.14 3.78 6.47
N PHE A 139 0.02 3.39 5.21
CA PHE A 139 0.91 4.07 4.27
C PHE A 139 0.40 5.46 3.90
N MET A 140 -0.91 5.65 3.73
CA MET A 140 -1.50 6.97 3.53
C MET A 140 -1.31 7.87 4.76
N TYR A 141 -1.50 7.32 5.96
CA TYR A 141 -1.22 8.05 7.20
C TYR A 141 0.25 8.49 7.27
N ILE A 142 1.19 7.59 6.95
CA ILE A 142 2.62 7.90 6.88
C ILE A 142 2.87 9.02 5.86
N PHE A 143 2.33 8.91 4.65
CA PHE A 143 2.48 9.94 3.61
C PHE A 143 1.96 11.31 4.06
N ALA A 144 0.73 11.37 4.58
CA ALA A 144 0.13 12.60 5.07
C ALA A 144 0.97 13.23 6.20
N ARG A 145 1.50 12.42 7.11
CA ARG A 145 2.42 12.88 8.16
C ARG A 145 3.75 13.37 7.60
N THR A 146 4.28 12.71 6.57
CA THR A 146 5.52 13.13 5.89
C THR A 146 5.35 14.50 5.26
N ILE A 147 4.23 14.78 4.59
CA ILE A 147 3.98 16.10 3.99
C ILE A 147 3.61 17.20 5.01
N GLY A 148 3.53 16.88 6.30
CA GLY A 148 3.35 17.85 7.40
C GLY A 148 1.90 18.00 7.89
N ILE A 149 0.94 17.23 7.37
CA ILE A 149 -0.46 17.27 7.84
C ILE A 149 -0.53 16.78 9.29
N GLY A 150 -1.29 17.48 10.14
CA GLY A 150 -1.54 17.10 11.54
C GLY A 150 -2.09 15.68 11.70
N ARG A 151 -1.99 15.10 12.91
CA ARG A 151 -2.41 13.70 13.17
C ARG A 151 -3.85 13.40 12.76
N PHE A 152 -4.77 14.28 13.11
CA PHE A 152 -6.19 14.11 12.79
C PHE A 152 -6.43 14.16 11.28
N GLY A 153 -5.89 15.17 10.59
CA GLY A 153 -6.00 15.26 9.13
C GLY A 153 -5.37 14.06 8.41
N ALA A 154 -4.23 13.56 8.90
CA ALA A 154 -3.60 12.36 8.36
C ALA A 154 -4.45 11.10 8.57
N PHE A 155 -5.14 10.99 9.71
CA PHE A 155 -6.06 9.88 9.97
C PHE A 155 -7.29 9.94 9.05
N VAL A 156 -7.86 11.14 8.86
CA VAL A 156 -8.97 11.34 7.91
C VAL A 156 -8.51 10.97 6.49
N ALA A 157 -7.34 11.44 6.05
CA ALA A 157 -6.79 11.09 4.73
C ALA A 157 -6.62 9.57 4.56
N ALA A 158 -6.14 8.87 5.59
CA ALA A 158 -5.98 7.42 5.59
C ALA A 158 -7.32 6.69 5.43
N ILE A 159 -8.35 7.08 6.19
CA ILE A 159 -9.71 6.53 6.05
C ILE A 159 -10.25 6.81 4.65
N THR A 160 -10.17 8.05 4.18
CA THR A 160 -10.68 8.45 2.86
C THR A 160 -10.03 7.65 1.73
N TYR A 161 -8.72 7.38 1.83
CA TYR A 161 -8.02 6.57 0.83
C TYR A 161 -8.47 5.10 0.86
N THR A 162 -8.42 4.48 2.04
CA THR A 162 -8.75 3.06 2.24
C THR A 162 -10.21 2.74 1.89
N PHE A 163 -11.13 3.66 2.13
CA PHE A 163 -12.57 3.50 1.83
C PHE A 163 -13.01 4.29 0.60
N SER A 164 -12.07 4.70 -0.25
CA SER A 164 -12.40 5.31 -1.54
C SER A 164 -13.14 4.31 -2.43
N ALA A 165 -13.97 4.82 -3.34
CA ALA A 165 -14.75 3.99 -4.26
C ALA A 165 -13.87 3.03 -5.06
N LEU A 166 -12.68 3.46 -5.49
CA LEU A 166 -11.74 2.62 -6.23
C LEU A 166 -11.30 1.40 -5.40
N PHE A 167 -10.96 1.60 -4.12
CA PHE A 167 -10.52 0.53 -3.23
C PHE A 167 -11.67 -0.44 -2.88
N VAL A 168 -12.85 0.10 -2.61
CA VAL A 168 -14.03 -0.69 -2.20
C VAL A 168 -14.61 -1.47 -3.38
N VAL A 169 -14.76 -0.86 -4.56
CA VAL A 169 -15.31 -1.54 -5.75
C VAL A 169 -14.37 -2.64 -6.25
N ARG A 170 -13.05 -2.45 -6.12
CA ARG A 170 -12.04 -3.43 -6.54
C ARG A 170 -11.66 -4.43 -5.45
N VAL A 171 -12.34 -4.43 -4.30
CA VAL A 171 -12.01 -5.24 -3.11
C VAL A 171 -11.83 -6.73 -3.38
N VAL A 172 -12.58 -7.25 -4.35
CA VAL A 172 -12.61 -8.67 -4.70
C VAL A 172 -11.37 -9.08 -5.53
N PHE A 173 -10.71 -8.11 -6.18
CA PHE A 173 -9.51 -8.31 -6.98
C PHE A 173 -8.24 -8.11 -6.12
N THR A 174 -7.74 -9.20 -5.57
CA THR A 174 -6.63 -9.17 -4.59
C THR A 174 -5.35 -8.54 -5.14
N MET A 175 -5.02 -8.78 -6.41
CA MET A 175 -3.83 -8.22 -7.05
C MET A 175 -3.92 -6.70 -7.21
N ILE A 176 -5.12 -6.16 -7.49
CA ILE A 176 -5.36 -4.73 -7.65
C ILE A 176 -5.20 -4.01 -6.30
N ILE A 177 -5.92 -4.44 -5.27
CA ILE A 177 -5.86 -3.79 -3.95
C ILE A 177 -4.46 -3.89 -3.33
N ALA A 178 -3.75 -5.00 -3.56
CA ALA A 178 -2.39 -5.19 -3.08
C ALA A 178 -1.42 -4.22 -3.76
N ALA A 179 -1.52 -4.03 -5.07
CA ALA A 179 -0.70 -3.06 -5.79
C ALA A 179 -1.02 -1.63 -5.32
N MET A 180 -2.31 -1.27 -5.30
CA MET A 180 -2.75 0.08 -4.91
C MET A 180 -2.30 0.46 -3.50
N ALA A 181 -2.30 -0.47 -2.54
CA ALA A 181 -1.92 -0.20 -1.16
C ALA A 181 -0.56 0.48 -1.02
N TRP A 182 0.41 0.16 -1.88
CA TRP A 182 1.79 0.70 -1.82
C TRP A 182 1.95 2.14 -2.31
N LEU A 183 1.02 2.66 -3.12
CA LEU A 183 1.14 3.98 -3.75
C LEU A 183 1.48 5.09 -2.74
N PRO A 184 0.77 5.23 -1.59
CA PRO A 184 1.07 6.32 -0.66
C PRO A 184 2.46 6.18 -0.02
N LEU A 185 2.94 4.96 0.24
CA LEU A 185 4.28 4.75 0.78
C LEU A 185 5.34 5.20 -0.23
N LEU A 186 5.15 4.88 -1.51
CA LEU A 186 6.05 5.31 -2.58
C LEU A 186 6.11 6.83 -2.68
N LEU A 187 4.96 7.52 -2.59
CA LEU A 187 4.93 8.99 -2.53
C LEU A 187 5.63 9.55 -1.29
N ALA A 188 5.50 8.87 -0.13
CA ALA A 188 6.21 9.25 1.09
C ALA A 188 7.73 9.12 0.93
N MET A 189 8.19 8.06 0.26
CA MET A 189 9.62 7.88 -0.01
C MET A 189 10.16 8.96 -0.95
N ILE A 190 9.42 9.29 -2.02
CA ILE A 190 9.77 10.39 -2.92
C ILE A 190 9.90 11.71 -2.13
N GLU A 191 8.92 12.02 -1.28
CA GLU A 191 8.94 13.24 -0.46
C GLU A 191 10.16 13.30 0.47
N LEU A 192 10.49 12.20 1.15
CA LEU A 192 11.64 12.13 2.05
C LEU A 192 12.98 12.22 1.30
N ILE A 193 13.07 11.62 0.11
CA ILE A 193 14.25 11.70 -0.75
C ILE A 193 14.47 13.15 -1.19
N ILE A 194 13.44 13.82 -1.74
CA ILE A 194 13.54 15.21 -2.21
C ILE A 194 13.94 16.15 -1.07
N ARG A 195 13.35 16.00 0.12
CA ARG A 195 13.73 16.80 1.31
C ARG A 195 15.17 16.56 1.74
N GLY A 196 15.66 15.32 1.65
CA GLY A 196 17.04 14.97 1.98
C GLY A 196 18.07 15.62 1.06
N TYR A 197 17.70 15.86 -0.20
CA TYR A 197 18.56 16.58 -1.15
C TYR A 197 18.56 18.10 -0.96
N GLY A 198 17.49 18.70 -0.41
CA GLY A 198 17.31 20.15 -0.39
C GLY A 198 17.81 20.92 0.85
N LEU A 199 18.26 20.25 1.92
CA LEU A 199 18.41 20.89 3.25
C LEU A 199 19.85 21.06 3.79
N GLY A 200 20.91 20.87 2.99
CA GLY A 200 22.27 21.10 3.50
C GLY A 200 23.37 21.24 2.46
N ASP A 201 24.54 21.71 2.90
CA ASP A 201 25.76 21.97 2.10
C ASP A 201 26.35 20.71 1.43
N ASN A 202 25.83 19.53 1.75
CA ASN A 202 26.27 18.25 1.18
C ASN A 202 25.05 17.38 0.86
N PRO A 203 24.41 17.59 -0.31
CA PRO A 203 23.18 16.89 -0.67
C PRO A 203 23.50 15.41 -0.90
N ARG A 204 23.11 14.56 0.06
CA ARG A 204 23.18 13.11 -0.10
C ARG A 204 21.77 12.54 -0.06
N PRO A 205 21.40 11.67 -1.00
CA PRO A 205 20.18 10.89 -0.83
C PRO A 205 20.32 10.14 0.50
N PRO A 206 19.34 10.21 1.40
CA PRO A 206 19.28 9.28 2.51
C PRO A 206 19.09 7.87 1.92
N LEU A 207 20.19 7.15 1.74
CA LEU A 207 20.25 5.79 1.19
C LEU A 207 19.16 4.87 1.77
N PRO A 208 18.82 4.92 3.08
CA PRO A 208 17.74 4.12 3.63
C PRO A 208 16.37 4.34 2.97
N TYR A 209 16.01 5.58 2.60
CA TYR A 209 14.71 5.87 1.99
C TYR A 209 14.67 5.46 0.51
N VAL A 210 15.80 5.55 -0.19
CA VAL A 210 15.93 5.03 -1.57
C VAL A 210 15.77 3.51 -1.57
N VAL A 211 16.47 2.82 -0.67
CA VAL A 211 16.38 1.36 -0.52
C VAL A 211 14.96 0.95 -0.14
N LEU A 212 14.33 1.62 0.84
CA LEU A 212 12.96 1.32 1.24
C LEU A 212 11.96 1.56 0.10
N GLY A 213 12.14 2.65 -0.66
CA GLY A 213 11.32 2.94 -1.85
C GLY A 213 11.49 1.89 -2.95
N ALA A 214 12.71 1.45 -3.21
CA ALA A 214 12.99 0.38 -4.18
C ALA A 214 12.36 -0.95 -3.76
N ILE A 215 12.47 -1.31 -2.47
CA ILE A 215 11.81 -2.51 -1.93
C ILE A 215 10.29 -2.39 -2.05
N ALA A 216 9.70 -1.25 -1.66
CA ALA A 216 8.26 -1.01 -1.77
C ALA A 216 7.79 -1.11 -3.23
N LEU A 217 8.56 -0.60 -4.18
CA LEU A 217 8.25 -0.69 -5.60
C LEU A 217 8.37 -2.14 -6.10
N GLY A 218 9.40 -2.87 -5.67
CA GLY A 218 9.54 -4.30 -5.94
C GLY A 218 8.33 -5.10 -5.43
N LEU A 219 7.91 -4.87 -4.19
CA LEU A 219 6.73 -5.50 -3.61
C LEU A 219 5.43 -5.12 -4.32
N HIS A 220 5.33 -3.88 -4.77
CA HIS A 220 4.23 -3.40 -5.60
C HIS A 220 4.17 -4.14 -6.95
N VAL A 221 5.31 -4.31 -7.64
CA VAL A 221 5.39 -5.08 -8.89
C VAL A 221 5.04 -6.55 -8.66
N LEU A 222 5.51 -7.15 -7.55
CA LEU A 222 5.18 -8.53 -7.19
C LEU A 222 3.70 -8.77 -6.87
N ALA A 223 2.93 -7.72 -6.58
CA ALA A 223 1.48 -7.82 -6.49
C ALA A 223 0.84 -8.27 -7.82
N GLY A 224 1.53 -8.09 -8.96
CA GLY A 224 1.24 -8.78 -10.21
C GLY A 224 0.32 -8.05 -11.18
N HIS A 225 0.00 -6.77 -10.95
CA HIS A 225 -0.98 -6.07 -11.76
C HIS A 225 -0.36 -4.90 -12.55
N ALA A 226 0.03 -5.19 -13.81
CA ALA A 226 0.81 -4.28 -14.66
C ALA A 226 0.15 -2.92 -14.90
N GLU A 227 -1.18 -2.87 -15.07
CA GLU A 227 -1.92 -1.62 -15.30
C GLU A 227 -1.80 -0.66 -14.11
N ILE A 228 -2.02 -1.15 -12.89
CA ILE A 228 -1.87 -0.37 -11.65
C ILE A 228 -0.40 0.00 -11.42
N THR A 229 0.55 -0.84 -11.85
CA THR A 229 1.98 -0.48 -11.84
C THR A 229 2.25 0.74 -12.71
N ILE A 230 1.74 0.76 -13.95
CA ILE A 230 1.89 1.90 -14.85
C ILE A 230 1.26 3.15 -14.23
N TYR A 231 0.04 3.05 -13.71
CA TYR A 231 -0.63 4.18 -13.05
C TYR A 231 0.14 4.69 -11.83
N THR A 232 0.69 3.79 -11.02
CA THR A 232 1.51 4.13 -9.87
C THR A 232 2.78 4.88 -10.29
N LEU A 233 3.47 4.40 -11.32
CA LEU A 233 4.66 5.06 -11.87
C LEU A 233 4.34 6.45 -12.44
N LEU A 234 3.21 6.60 -13.16
CA LEU A 234 2.76 7.89 -13.67
C LEU A 234 2.48 8.89 -12.53
N VAL A 235 1.79 8.46 -11.47
CA VAL A 235 1.51 9.31 -10.30
C VAL A 235 2.80 9.64 -9.56
N MET A 236 3.71 8.69 -9.39
CA MET A 236 5.03 8.91 -8.79
C MET A 236 5.83 9.96 -9.58
N ALA A 237 5.90 9.82 -10.91
CA ALA A 237 6.61 10.76 -11.78
C ALA A 237 5.99 12.15 -11.71
N PHE A 238 4.67 12.24 -11.85
CA PHE A 238 3.94 13.52 -11.74
C PHE A 238 4.18 14.20 -10.39
N TYR A 239 4.09 13.45 -9.28
CA TYR A 239 4.33 13.99 -7.94
C TYR A 239 5.78 14.47 -7.78
N ALA A 240 6.77 13.66 -8.19
CA ALA A 240 8.17 14.02 -8.11
C ALA A 240 8.49 15.29 -8.92
N LEU A 241 8.02 15.37 -10.17
CA LEU A 241 8.20 16.54 -11.03
C LEU A 241 7.53 17.79 -10.44
N SER A 242 6.32 17.67 -9.91
CA SER A 242 5.60 18.78 -9.28
C SER A 242 6.33 19.30 -8.04
N ARG A 243 6.88 18.40 -7.22
CA ARG A 243 7.65 18.77 -6.01
C ARG A 243 8.98 19.43 -6.36
N LEU A 244 9.68 18.93 -7.38
CA LEU A 244 10.92 19.54 -7.89
C LEU A 244 10.66 20.91 -8.52
N ALA A 245 9.59 21.05 -9.32
CA ALA A 245 9.20 22.34 -9.91
C ALA A 245 8.87 23.38 -8.83
N TYR A 246 8.08 22.99 -7.82
CA TYR A 246 7.80 23.84 -6.66
C TYR A 246 9.07 24.28 -5.94
N TRP A 247 10.03 23.37 -5.76
CA TRP A 247 11.34 23.68 -5.20
C TRP A 247 12.10 24.73 -6.02
N CYS A 248 12.24 24.51 -7.34
CA CYS A 248 12.92 25.44 -8.24
C CYS A 248 12.28 26.84 -8.25
N LEU A 249 10.95 26.93 -8.09
CA LEU A 249 10.25 28.21 -8.04
C LEU A 249 10.52 28.96 -6.72
N ILE A 250 10.61 28.26 -5.60
CA ILE A 250 10.88 28.88 -4.29
C ILE A 250 12.33 29.35 -4.16
N ASP A 251 13.28 28.58 -4.69
CA ASP A 251 14.71 28.90 -4.62
C ASP A 251 15.09 30.10 -5.53
N ARG A 252 14.32 30.31 -6.60
CA ARG A 252 14.43 31.48 -7.48
C ARG A 252 13.84 32.77 -6.88
N ASN A 253 13.17 32.73 -5.73
CA ASN A 253 12.60 33.93 -5.12
C ASN A 253 13.72 34.75 -4.42
N PRO A 254 14.08 35.96 -4.91
CA PRO A 254 15.22 36.72 -4.38
C PRO A 254 15.11 37.07 -2.88
N ASP A 255 13.89 37.19 -2.35
CA ASP A 255 13.67 37.44 -0.91
C ASP A 255 14.14 36.26 -0.03
N ASN A 256 14.08 35.02 -0.52
CA ASN A 256 14.57 33.85 0.21
C ASN A 256 16.10 33.74 0.20
N GLN A 257 16.75 34.25 -0.86
CA GLN A 257 18.21 34.29 -0.93
C GLN A 257 18.77 35.29 0.08
N LEU A 258 18.13 36.43 0.28
CA LEU A 258 18.52 37.43 1.28
C LEU A 258 18.37 36.94 2.73
N THR A 259 17.37 36.09 3.02
CA THR A 259 17.24 35.44 4.34
C THR A 259 18.28 34.35 4.59
N ASN A 260 18.75 33.66 3.55
CA ASN A 260 19.81 32.65 3.67
C ASN A 260 21.20 33.28 3.87
N PHE A 261 21.44 34.49 3.34
CA PHE A 261 22.67 35.25 3.60
C PHE A 261 22.69 35.93 4.99
N SER A 262 21.53 36.17 5.60
CA SER A 262 21.40 36.88 6.88
C SER A 262 20.90 35.98 8.02
N GLY A 263 21.47 34.78 8.18
CA GLY A 263 21.52 34.09 9.48
C GLY A 263 20.21 33.94 10.29
N SER A 264 19.04 33.89 9.66
CA SER A 264 17.76 33.80 10.38
C SER A 264 16.78 32.90 9.64
N GLN A 265 16.69 31.66 10.12
CA GLN A 265 15.72 30.64 9.73
C GLN A 265 14.29 31.20 9.76
N SER A 266 13.55 31.00 8.67
CA SER A 266 12.17 31.45 8.50
C SER A 266 11.20 30.85 9.56
N PRO A 267 10.24 31.63 10.07
CA PRO A 267 9.36 31.21 11.17
C PRO A 267 8.37 30.08 10.81
N LEU A 268 8.12 29.82 9.52
CA LEU A 268 7.23 28.74 9.08
C LEU A 268 7.83 27.33 9.22
N LEU A 269 9.16 27.20 9.28
CA LEU A 269 9.84 25.92 9.48
C LEU A 269 9.85 25.45 10.95
N ARG A 270 9.59 26.35 11.92
CA ARG A 270 9.47 25.97 13.35
C ARG A 270 8.27 25.07 13.62
N GLY A 271 7.19 25.20 12.85
CA GLY A 271 5.96 24.42 13.05
C GLY A 271 6.09 22.93 12.71
N VAL A 272 7.08 22.57 11.89
CA VAL A 272 7.26 21.19 11.39
C VAL A 272 8.36 20.44 12.14
N LEU A 273 9.31 21.15 12.77
CA LEU A 273 10.43 20.56 13.53
C LEU A 273 10.20 20.48 15.06
N ALA A 274 9.06 20.93 15.58
CA ALA A 274 8.75 20.81 17.00
C ALA A 274 8.29 19.38 17.39
N ALA A 275 9.22 18.43 17.39
CA ALA A 275 9.14 17.23 18.24
C ALA A 275 9.92 17.52 19.54
N PRO A 276 9.41 17.13 20.72
CA PRO A 276 9.96 17.57 21.99
C PRO A 276 11.18 16.71 22.35
N THR A 277 12.38 17.18 22.06
CA THR A 277 13.60 16.69 22.73
C THR A 277 13.85 17.56 23.95
N GLY A 278 13.31 17.11 25.09
CA GLY A 278 13.77 17.59 26.39
C GLY A 278 15.18 17.11 26.66
N ARG A 279 15.96 17.98 27.32
CA ARG A 279 17.38 17.85 27.73
C ARG A 279 18.35 18.11 26.56
N GLY A 280 19.13 19.18 26.49
CA GLY A 280 19.71 20.02 27.53
C GLY A 280 21.22 19.76 27.57
N CYS A 281 22.00 20.48 26.75
CA CYS A 281 23.34 20.94 27.10
C CYS A 281 23.86 21.94 26.04
N PRO A 282 24.47 23.08 26.44
CA PRO A 282 24.93 24.12 25.52
C PRO A 282 26.42 23.94 25.20
N LEU A 283 26.82 24.21 23.97
CA LEU A 283 28.19 24.64 23.65
C LEU A 283 28.15 25.49 22.38
N ARG A 284 28.04 26.79 22.62
CA ARG A 284 28.43 27.86 21.70
C ARG A 284 29.88 28.24 22.01
N ALA A 285 30.54 28.80 21.00
CA ALA A 285 31.90 29.37 20.94
C ALA A 285 33.01 28.33 20.67
N ALA A 286 33.98 28.56 19.77
CA ALA A 286 34.47 29.82 19.22
C ALA A 286 35.03 29.63 17.79
N ILE A 287 34.86 30.66 16.98
CA ILE A 287 35.69 31.00 15.81
C ILE A 287 36.91 31.75 16.37
N VAL A 288 38.13 31.29 16.11
CA VAL A 288 39.31 32.16 15.96
C VAL A 288 40.22 31.56 14.88
N ILE A 289 40.61 32.47 13.99
CA ILE A 289 41.51 32.36 12.85
C ILE A 289 42.92 31.99 13.31
N HIS A 290 43.51 30.96 12.69
CA HIS A 290 44.88 30.96 12.16
C HIS A 290 45.03 29.85 11.13
#